data_AF-D1CSD7-F1
#
_entry.id   AF-D1CSD7-F1
#
_cell.length_a   1.000
_cell.length_b   1.000
_cell.length_c   1.000
_cell.angle_alpha   90.00
_cell.angle_beta   90.00
_cell.angle_gamma   90.00
#
_symmetry.space_group_name_H-M   'P 1'
#
loop_
_entity.id
_entity.type
_entity.pdbx_description
1 polymer ?
#
loop_
_entity_poly.entity_id
_entity_poly.type
_entity_poly.pdbx_seq_one_letter_code
_entity_poly.pdbx_strand_id
1 'polypeptide(L)'
;RLHGDRGQFGALLETFVFAEILKLASGGQARFEFSHFRDKQQNEVDIVIEDTRGRIVGIEIKAAASVSYSDFSGLRILAEASGERFVSGMV
;
A
#
# COMPACT_ATOMS: atom_id res chain seq x y z
N ARG A 1 -11.73 16.79 -15.92
CA ARG A 1 -11.56 17.76 -14.80
C ARG A 1 -10.51 17.29 -13.79
N LEU A 2 -10.50 16.03 -13.34
CA LEU A 2 -9.48 15.51 -12.39
C LEU A 2 -8.12 15.12 -13.02
N HIS A 3 -8.07 14.82 -14.33
CA HIS A 3 -6.81 14.48 -15.03
C HIS A 3 -5.72 15.56 -14.97
N GLY A 4 -6.09 16.82 -14.76
CA GLY A 4 -5.14 17.95 -14.70
C GLY A 4 -4.62 18.26 -13.29
N ASP A 5 -5.27 17.75 -12.24
CA ASP A 5 -4.91 17.97 -10.84
C ASP A 5 -4.44 16.64 -10.24
N ARG A 6 -3.14 16.36 -10.46
CA ARG A 6 -2.50 15.10 -10.07
C ARG A 6 -2.57 14.84 -8.56
N GLY A 7 -2.65 15.89 -7.74
CA GLY A 7 -2.79 15.74 -6.28
C GLY A 7 -4.17 15.26 -5.88
N GLN A 8 -5.23 15.88 -6.41
CA GLN A 8 -6.61 15.48 -6.07
C GLN A 8 -6.98 14.11 -6.62
N PHE A 9 -6.52 13.78 -7.84
CA PHE A 9 -6.77 12.45 -8.40
C PHE A 9 -6.01 11.35 -7.66
N GLY A 10 -4.78 11.61 -7.20
CA GLY A 10 -4.00 10.68 -6.37
C GLY A 10 -4.76 10.27 -5.10
N ALA A 11 -5.16 11.24 -4.28
CA ALA A 11 -5.90 10.97 -3.05
C ALA A 11 -7.24 10.24 -3.28
N LEU A 12 -7.94 10.55 -4.38
CA LEU A 12 -9.17 9.84 -4.75
C LEU A 12 -8.89 8.40 -5.17
N LEU A 13 -7.82 8.16 -5.92
CA LEU A 13 -7.41 6.82 -6.34
C LEU A 13 -6.99 5.98 -5.12
N GLU A 14 -6.20 6.55 -4.22
CA GLU A 14 -5.80 5.92 -2.95
C GLU A 14 -7.04 5.49 -2.14
N THR A 15 -7.98 6.42 -1.96
CA THR A 15 -9.24 6.15 -1.25
C THR A 15 -10.06 5.05 -1.93
N PHE A 16 -10.14 5.08 -3.26
CA PHE A 16 -10.88 4.08 -4.03
C PHE A 16 -10.26 2.69 -3.86
N VAL A 17 -8.95 2.55 -4.08
CA VAL A 17 -8.24 1.27 -3.97
C VAL A 17 -8.38 0.71 -2.56
N PHE A 18 -8.21 1.54 -1.53
CA PHE A 18 -8.38 1.11 -0.14
C PHE A 18 -9.81 0.60 0.12
N ALA A 19 -10.84 1.30 -0.36
CA ALA A 19 -12.23 0.87 -0.22
C ALA A 19 -12.51 -0.47 -0.94
N GLU A 20 -11.95 -0.69 -2.13
CA GLU A 20 -12.08 -1.97 -2.84
C GLU A 20 -11.45 -3.13 -2.05
N ILE A 21 -10.25 -2.91 -1.50
CA ILE A 21 -9.57 -3.90 -0.66
C ILE A 21 -10.39 -4.22 0.59
N LEU A 22 -10.93 -3.21 1.28
CA LEU A 22 -11.78 -3.42 2.46
C LEU A 22 -13.04 -4.22 2.16
N LYS A 23 -13.68 -3.99 1.00
CA LYS A 23 -14.86 -4.78 0.59
C LYS A 23 -14.50 -6.25 0.37
N LEU A 24 -13.38 -6.53 -0.30
CA LEU A 24 -12.90 -7.90 -0.52
C LEU A 24 -12.54 -8.57 0.81
N ALA A 25 -11.83 -7.86 1.69
CA ALA A 25 -11.43 -8.37 3.00
C ALA A 25 -12.63 -8.66 3.90
N SER A 26 -13.66 -7.80 3.89
CA SER A 26 -14.86 -7.98 4.73
C SER A 26 -15.77 -9.12 4.29
N GLY A 27 -15.69 -9.54 3.01
CA GLY A 27 -16.40 -10.72 2.50
C GLY A 27 -15.68 -12.06 2.76
N GLY A 28 -14.43 -12.03 3.21
CA GLY A 28 -13.62 -13.22 3.45
C GLY A 28 -13.75 -13.79 4.88
N GLN A 29 -13.29 -15.03 5.07
CA GLN A 29 -13.15 -15.62 6.41
C GLN A 29 -11.85 -15.21 7.12
N ALA A 30 -10.85 -14.75 6.36
CA ALA A 30 -9.58 -14.28 6.91
C ALA A 30 -9.76 -12.92 7.57
N ARG A 31 -9.08 -12.71 8.70
CA ARG A 31 -8.99 -11.41 9.36
C ARG A 31 -7.69 -10.72 8.97
N PHE A 32 -7.80 -9.45 8.65
CA PHE A 32 -6.68 -8.60 8.27
C PHE A 32 -6.70 -7.33 9.11
N GLU A 33 -5.53 -6.84 9.48
CA GLU A 33 -5.30 -5.51 9.99
C GLU A 33 -4.73 -4.63 8.88
N PHE A 34 -5.19 -3.38 8.85
CA PHE A 34 -4.81 -2.40 7.83
C PHE A 34 -4.13 -1.22 8.51
N SER A 35 -2.99 -0.81 7.99
CA SER A 35 -2.23 0.35 8.48
C SER A 35 -1.48 1.04 7.34
N HIS A 36 -0.79 2.13 7.66
CA HIS A 36 0.11 2.84 6.74
C HIS A 36 1.53 2.76 7.30
N PHE A 37 2.53 2.74 6.42
CA PHE A 37 3.94 2.81 6.83
C PHE A 37 4.55 4.14 6.42
N ARG A 38 5.34 4.72 7.34
CA ARG A 38 6.18 5.89 7.05
C ARG A 38 7.47 5.82 7.86
N ASP A 39 8.62 5.93 7.21
CA ASP A 39 9.91 5.99 7.89
C ASP A 39 10.33 7.43 8.25
N LYS A 40 11.46 7.59 8.93
CA LYS A 40 11.99 8.92 9.31
C LYS A 40 12.41 9.77 8.11
N GLN A 41 12.66 9.14 6.96
CA GLN A 41 13.07 9.80 5.72
C GLN A 41 11.87 10.07 4.79
N GLN A 42 10.64 9.90 5.28
CA GLN A 42 9.40 10.11 4.52
C GLN A 42 9.20 9.13 3.35
N ASN A 43 9.80 7.95 3.41
CA ASN A 43 9.39 6.85 2.53
C ASN A 43 8.07 6.29 3.05
N GLU A 44 7.12 6.07 2.15
CA GLU A 44 5.74 5.71 2.47
C GLU A 44 5.39 4.35 1.85
N VAL A 45 4.42 3.67 2.47
CA VAL A 45 3.65 2.59 1.83
C VAL A 45 2.18 2.87 2.15
N ASP A 46 1.39 3.07 1.11
CA ASP A 46 -0.01 3.52 1.22
C ASP A 46 -0.89 2.52 1.95
N ILE A 47 -0.68 1.21 1.81
CA ILE A 47 -1.46 0.20 2.55
C ILE A 47 -0.54 -0.92 3.00
N VAL A 48 -0.55 -1.20 4.29
CA VAL A 48 0.07 -2.37 4.89
C VAL A 48 -1.04 -3.28 5.38
N ILE A 49 -1.04 -4.52 4.88
CA ILE A 49 -2.02 -5.56 5.24
C ILE A 49 -1.28 -6.61 6.06
N GLU A 50 -1.74 -6.84 7.28
CA GLU A 50 -1.23 -7.89 8.16
C GLU A 50 -2.32 -8.95 8.42
N ASP A 51 -1.97 -10.23 8.27
CA ASP A 51 -2.87 -11.32 8.63
C ASP A 51 -2.68 -11.79 10.09
N THR A 52 -3.55 -12.69 10.55
CA THR A 52 -3.47 -13.23 11.93
C THR A 52 -2.22 -14.04 12.24
N ARG A 53 -1.39 -14.36 11.24
CA ARG A 53 -0.11 -15.04 11.40
C ARG A 53 1.06 -14.04 11.42
N GLY A 54 0.77 -12.75 11.37
CA GLY A 54 1.75 -11.67 11.31
C GLY A 54 2.43 -11.54 9.96
N ARG A 55 1.86 -12.10 8.88
CA ARG A 55 2.41 -11.94 7.52
C ARG A 55 1.98 -10.60 6.95
N ILE A 56 2.91 -9.92 6.30
CA ILE A 56 2.77 -8.54 5.85
C ILE A 56 2.82 -8.46 4.32
N VAL A 57 1.87 -7.74 3.73
CA VAL A 57 1.88 -7.31 2.32
C VAL A 57 1.81 -5.79 2.28
N GLY A 58 2.68 -5.17 1.48
CA GLY A 58 2.67 -3.72 1.22
C GLY A 58 2.11 -3.38 -0.15
N ILE A 59 1.32 -2.32 -0.24
CA ILE A 59 0.78 -1.79 -1.49
C ILE A 59 1.06 -0.28 -1.54
N GLU A 60 1.70 0.15 -2.60
CA GLU A 60 1.88 1.54 -3.01
C GLU A 60 0.91 1.84 -4.15
N ILE A 61 0.34 3.03 -4.19
CA ILE A 61 -0.68 3.40 -5.17
C ILE A 61 -0.13 4.54 -6.04
N LYS A 62 -0.13 4.33 -7.36
CA LYS A 62 0.33 5.35 -8.31
C LYS A 62 -0.79 5.71 -9.28
N ALA A 63 -1.09 7.02 -9.33
CA ALA A 63 -1.93 7.59 -10.37
C ALA A 63 -1.20 7.72 -11.72
N ALA A 64 0.12 7.47 -11.77
CA ALA A 64 0.93 7.57 -12.97
C ALA A 64 0.82 6.31 -13.84
N ALA A 65 0.90 6.48 -15.16
CA ALA A 65 0.87 5.38 -16.12
C ALA A 65 2.19 4.58 -16.21
N SER A 66 3.24 5.02 -15.52
CA SER A 66 4.56 4.39 -15.56
C SER A 66 5.12 4.23 -14.15
N VAL A 67 5.53 3.01 -13.84
CA VAL A 67 6.18 2.65 -12.58
C VAL A 67 7.69 2.61 -12.79
N SER A 68 8.43 3.18 -11.83
CA SER A 68 9.89 3.20 -11.80
C SER A 68 10.44 2.37 -10.63
N TYR A 69 11.71 1.99 -10.69
CA TYR A 69 12.35 1.27 -9.57
C TYR A 69 12.39 2.06 -8.26
N SER A 70 12.35 3.39 -8.34
CA SER A 70 12.30 4.28 -7.17
C SER A 70 10.96 4.21 -6.44
N ASP A 71 9.86 3.85 -7.12
CA ASP A 71 8.54 3.74 -6.48
C ASP A 71 8.48 2.57 -5.48
N PHE A 72 9.45 1.66 -5.51
CA PHE A 72 9.56 0.54 -4.57
C PHE A 72 10.41 0.88 -3.33
N SER A 73 10.88 2.11 -3.14
CA SER A 73 11.77 2.45 -2.01
C SER A 73 11.10 2.19 -0.65
N GLY A 74 9.86 2.65 -0.47
CA GLY A 74 9.08 2.41 0.75
C GLY A 74 8.84 0.94 1.01
N LEU A 75 8.49 0.17 -0.03
CA LEU A 75 8.30 -1.29 0.07
C LEU A 75 9.58 -2.03 0.47
N ARG A 76 10.76 -1.61 -0.02
CA ARG A 76 12.05 -2.20 0.39
C ARG A 76 12.33 -1.94 1.87
N ILE A 77 12.09 -0.72 2.34
CA ILE A 77 12.28 -0.36 3.75
C ILE A 77 11.28 -1.12 4.63
N LEU A 78 10.02 -1.25 4.21
CA LEU A 78 9.01 -2.05 4.90
C LEU A 78 9.45 -3.52 4.98
N ALA A 79 9.98 -4.08 3.89
CA ALA A 79 10.48 -5.45 3.85
C ALA A 79 11.64 -5.65 4.83
N GLU A 80 12.62 -4.75 4.83
CA GLU A 80 13.75 -4.78 5.76
C GLU A 80 13.29 -4.67 7.23
N ALA A 81 12.35 -3.76 7.52
CA ALA A 81 11.81 -3.57 8.87
C ALA A 81 10.96 -4.75 9.36
N SER A 82 10.34 -5.49 8.42
CA SER A 82 9.44 -6.60 8.72
C SER A 82 10.13 -7.96 8.73
N GLY A 83 11.29 -8.09 8.09
CA GLY A 83 12.05 -9.34 7.97
C GLY A 83 11.22 -10.46 7.31
N GLU A 84 11.33 -11.67 7.86
CA GLU A 84 10.63 -12.88 7.37
C GLU A 84 9.10 -12.76 7.35
N ARG A 85 8.52 -11.74 8.00
CA ARG A 85 7.08 -11.48 7.94
C ARG A 85 6.65 -10.87 6.62
N PHE A 86 7.54 -10.19 5.90
CA PHE A 86 7.20 -9.56 4.63
C PHE A 86 7.07 -10.61 3.53
N VAL A 87 5.87 -10.72 2.96
CA VAL A 87 5.56 -11.71 1.93
C VAL A 87 5.70 -11.12 0.53
N SER A 88 5.19 -9.90 0.30
CA SER A 88 5.20 -9.27 -1.02
C SER A 88 4.93 -7.77 -0.95
N GLY A 89 5.40 -7.05 -1.96
CA GLY A 89 5.10 -5.64 -2.21
C GLY A 89 4.53 -5.42 -3.62
N MET A 90 3.62 -4.48 -3.78
CA MET A 90 2.99 -4.12 -5.07
C MET A 90 2.95 -2.59 -5.24
N VAL A 91 3.13 -2.11 -6.48
CA VAL A 91 3.02 -0.70 -6.90
C VAL A 91 2.10 -0.62 -8.10
#